data_AF-A0A2D6E6I0-F1
#
_entry.id   AF-A0A2D6E6I0-F1
#
_cell.length_a   1.000
_cell.length_b   1.000
_cell.length_c   1.000
_cell.angle_alpha   90.00
_cell.angle_beta   90.00
_cell.angle_gamma   90.00
#
_symmetry.space_group_name_H-M   'P 1'
#
loop_
_entity.id
_entity.type
_entity.pdbx_description
1 polymer ?
#
loop_
_entity_poly.entity_id
_entity_poly.type
_entity_poly.pdbx_seq_one_letter_code
_entity_poly.pdbx_strand_id
1 'polypeptide(L)'
;MAIFQNYAVGLHNVGSYMVSGIPYITGSTGLAASAEDKIEFPSVARSVTVMNHSSDPIRVHFNSVDDGAVVSGLHFVELDSDEDSIMMSVKCKEIYISAPAGGSVREYRVIAELTQIGVGSMYVLTGSGLTDAA
;
A
#
# COMPACT_ATOMS: atom_id res chain seq x y z
N MET A 1 4.73 34.93 21.98
CA MET A 1 4.52 34.05 20.82
C MET A 1 3.96 32.75 21.36
N ALA A 2 2.66 32.49 21.19
CA ALA A 2 2.04 31.28 21.74
C ALA A 2 2.55 30.06 20.95
N ILE A 3 3.17 29.11 21.64
CA ILE A 3 3.49 27.80 21.09
C ILE A 3 2.16 27.04 21.03
N PHE A 4 1.58 26.91 19.85
CA PHE A 4 0.45 26.00 19.63
C PHE A 4 0.98 24.57 19.76
N GLN A 5 0.66 23.89 20.86
CA GLN A 5 0.81 22.44 20.96
C GLN A 5 -0.22 21.81 20.02
N ASN A 6 0.21 21.36 18.84
CA ASN A 6 -0.63 20.60 17.92
C ASN A 6 -0.95 19.25 18.56
N TYR A 7 -2.17 19.10 19.08
CA TYR A 7 -2.69 17.81 19.52
C TYR A 7 -2.98 16.97 18.26
N ALA A 8 -2.05 16.09 17.88
CA ALA A 8 -2.24 15.13 16.80
C ALA A 8 -2.67 13.76 17.35
N VAL A 9 -3.54 13.07 16.62
CA VAL A 9 -3.91 11.69 16.92
C VAL A 9 -2.77 10.75 16.51
N GLY A 10 -2.40 9.83 17.42
CA GLY A 10 -1.36 8.83 17.17
C GLY A 10 -1.91 7.52 16.61
N LEU A 11 -1.01 6.59 16.25
CA LEU A 11 -1.32 5.32 15.61
C LEU A 11 -2.29 4.39 16.38
N HIS A 12 -2.32 4.54 17.70
CA HIS A 12 -3.16 3.73 18.60
C HIS A 12 -4.53 4.38 18.90
N ASN A 13 -4.89 5.45 18.17
CA ASN A 13 -6.20 6.07 18.32
C ASN A 13 -7.29 5.26 17.61
N VAL A 14 -7.96 4.36 18.35
CA VAL A 14 -9.00 3.47 17.80
C VAL A 14 -10.12 4.25 17.09
N GLY A 15 -10.54 5.39 17.64
CA GLY A 15 -11.58 6.23 17.05
C GLY A 15 -11.28 6.64 15.61
N SER A 16 -10.02 6.97 15.29
CA SER A 16 -9.59 7.32 13.92
C SER A 16 -9.76 6.19 12.90
N TYR A 17 -9.87 4.94 13.35
CA TYR A 17 -10.09 3.77 12.51
C TYR A 17 -11.56 3.35 12.45
N MET A 18 -12.37 3.75 13.44
CA MET A 18 -13.80 3.42 13.50
C MET A 18 -14.69 4.37 12.67
N VAL A 19 -14.25 5.60 12.44
CA VAL A 19 -14.98 6.59 11.62
C VAL A 19 -14.64 6.40 10.13
N SER A 20 -15.59 6.70 9.24
CA SER A 20 -15.37 6.72 7.79
C SER A 20 -14.09 7.46 7.41
N GLY A 21 -13.27 6.82 6.57
CA GLY A 21 -12.03 7.42 6.09
C GLY A 21 -12.24 8.51 5.03
N ILE A 22 -11.23 9.35 4.85
CA ILE A 22 -11.16 10.32 3.75
C ILE A 22 -10.86 9.53 2.47
N PRO A 23 -11.66 9.68 1.39
CA PRO A 23 -11.45 8.91 0.18
C PRO A 23 -10.17 9.36 -0.54
N TYR A 24 -9.37 8.39 -0.97
CA TYR A 24 -8.21 8.58 -1.82
C TYR A 24 -8.21 7.54 -2.93
N ILE A 25 -8.08 7.97 -4.18
CA ILE A 25 -8.06 7.06 -5.34
C ILE A 25 -6.90 7.47 -6.23
N THR A 26 -6.07 6.49 -6.59
CA THR A 26 -4.98 6.63 -7.55
C THR A 26 -4.90 5.37 -8.41
N GLY A 27 -4.02 5.36 -9.40
CA GLY A 27 -3.81 4.22 -10.29
C GLY A 27 -2.73 4.53 -11.31
N SER A 28 -2.40 3.52 -12.11
CA SER A 28 -1.45 3.62 -13.21
C SER A 28 -2.00 2.85 -14.40
N THR A 29 -1.74 3.35 -15.60
CA THR A 29 -1.95 2.61 -16.88
C THR A 29 -0.62 2.25 -17.53
N GLY A 30 0.49 2.41 -16.80
CA GLY A 30 1.84 2.48 -17.34
C GLY A 30 2.85 1.59 -16.62
N LEU A 31 2.40 0.62 -15.82
CA LEU A 31 3.31 -0.24 -15.06
C LEU A 31 3.99 -1.21 -16.02
N ALA A 32 5.24 -0.91 -16.38
CA ALA A 32 6.04 -1.74 -17.27
C ALA A 32 6.42 -3.07 -16.61
N ALA A 33 6.71 -4.09 -17.43
CA ALA A 33 7.18 -5.38 -16.93
C ALA A 33 8.47 -5.22 -16.11
N SER A 34 8.56 -5.92 -14.98
CA SER A 34 9.67 -5.82 -14.01
C SER A 34 9.84 -4.42 -13.38
N ALA A 35 8.84 -3.54 -13.50
CA ALA A 35 8.82 -2.26 -12.79
C ALA A 35 8.02 -2.37 -11.49
N GLU A 36 8.23 -1.39 -10.63
CA GLU A 36 7.53 -1.21 -9.36
C GLU A 36 7.09 0.25 -9.24
N ASP A 37 5.82 0.44 -8.88
CA ASP A 37 5.27 1.74 -8.52
C ASP A 37 5.12 1.82 -7.00
N LYS A 38 5.69 2.89 -6.42
CA LYS A 38 5.49 3.25 -5.01
C LYS A 38 4.34 4.23 -4.88
N ILE A 39 3.37 3.92 -4.01
CA ILE A 39 2.22 4.78 -3.75
C ILE A 39 2.29 5.28 -2.32
N GLU A 40 2.58 6.58 -2.17
CA GLU A 40 2.65 7.25 -0.88
C GLU A 40 1.33 7.94 -0.54
N PHE A 41 0.77 7.61 0.63
CA PHE A 41 -0.46 8.21 1.10
C PHE A 41 -0.20 9.51 1.88
N PRO A 42 -1.06 10.53 1.75
CA PRO A 42 -0.94 11.78 2.53
C PRO A 42 -1.05 11.59 4.06
N SER A 43 -1.76 10.55 4.50
CA SER A 43 -1.92 10.17 5.90
C SER A 43 -2.07 8.65 6.02
N VAL A 44 -2.05 8.11 7.23
CA VAL A 44 -2.15 6.66 7.45
C VAL A 44 -3.49 6.14 6.95
N ALA A 45 -3.48 5.17 6.05
CA ALA A 45 -4.68 4.48 5.60
C ALA A 45 -5.16 3.48 6.67
N ARG A 46 -6.48 3.29 6.77
CA ARG A 46 -7.10 2.21 7.57
C ARG A 46 -7.48 0.98 6.74
N SER A 47 -7.68 1.21 5.44
CA SER A 47 -8.05 0.19 4.48
C SER A 47 -7.49 0.59 3.12
N VAL A 48 -7.03 -0.39 2.38
CA VAL A 48 -6.55 -0.23 1.01
C VAL A 48 -7.15 -1.33 0.17
N THR A 49 -7.78 -0.95 -0.94
CA THR A 49 -8.26 -1.86 -1.97
C THR A 49 -7.42 -1.65 -3.22
N VAL A 50 -6.84 -2.73 -3.73
CA VAL A 50 -6.11 -2.74 -4.99
C VAL A 50 -6.89 -3.58 -5.99
N MET A 51 -6.99 -3.09 -7.22
CA MET A 51 -7.69 -3.74 -8.32
C MET A 51 -6.75 -3.82 -9.52
N ASN A 52 -6.61 -5.01 -10.09
CA ASN A 52 -5.98 -5.21 -11.39
C ASN A 52 -6.98 -4.86 -12.49
N HIS A 53 -6.54 -4.12 -13.50
CA HIS A 53 -7.31 -3.77 -14.69
C HIS A 53 -6.60 -4.27 -15.97
N SER A 54 -5.75 -5.27 -15.82
CA SER A 54 -5.05 -5.93 -16.91
C SER A 54 -5.12 -7.43 -16.74
N SER A 55 -5.00 -8.18 -17.85
CA SER A 55 -4.98 -9.64 -17.80
C SER A 55 -3.64 -10.22 -17.33
N ASP A 56 -2.60 -9.39 -17.23
CA ASP A 56 -1.30 -9.80 -16.71
C ASP A 56 -1.27 -9.63 -15.18
N PRO A 57 -0.58 -10.52 -14.44
CA PRO A 57 -0.57 -10.47 -12.99
C PRO A 57 0.16 -9.24 -12.45
N ILE A 58 -0.33 -8.70 -11.34
CA ILE A 58 0.35 -7.69 -10.52
C ILE A 58 0.56 -8.21 -9.10
N ARG A 59 1.60 -7.72 -8.42
CA ARG A 59 1.91 -8.08 -7.04
C ARG A 59 1.79 -6.87 -6.14
N VAL A 60 1.05 -7.02 -5.06
CA VAL A 60 0.84 -6.00 -4.04
C VAL A 60 1.65 -6.36 -2.80
N HIS A 61 2.49 -5.43 -2.34
CA HIS A 61 3.35 -5.61 -1.17
C HIS A 61 3.49 -4.30 -0.38
N PHE A 62 4.01 -4.39 0.84
CA PHE A 62 4.17 -3.25 1.76
C PHE A 62 5.58 -2.67 1.80
N ASN A 63 6.54 -3.34 1.17
CA ASN A 63 7.96 -2.99 1.09
C ASN A 63 8.42 -3.04 -0.37
N SER A 64 9.52 -2.38 -0.72
CA SER A 64 10.02 -2.46 -2.10
C SER A 64 10.51 -3.87 -2.41
N VAL A 65 10.45 -4.31 -3.67
CA VAL A 65 11.05 -5.58 -4.12
C VAL A 65 12.55 -5.67 -3.81
N ASP A 66 13.22 -4.53 -3.64
CA ASP A 66 14.63 -4.43 -3.26
C ASP A 66 14.87 -4.57 -1.74
N ASP A 67 13.82 -4.53 -0.91
CA ASP A 67 13.90 -4.62 0.55
C ASP A 67 13.98 -6.08 1.03
N GLY A 68 15.10 -6.73 0.74
CA GLY A 68 15.40 -8.07 1.26
C GLY A 68 14.67 -9.18 0.52
N ALA A 69 13.87 -9.96 1.24
CA ALA A 69 13.23 -11.18 0.75
C ALA A 69 11.75 -10.99 0.37
N VAL A 70 11.32 -9.80 -0.07
CA VAL A 70 9.90 -9.55 -0.42
C VAL A 70 9.40 -10.53 -1.48
N VAL A 71 10.13 -10.68 -2.58
CA VAL A 71 9.73 -11.57 -3.69
C VAL A 71 10.12 -13.02 -3.40
N SER A 72 11.33 -13.27 -2.89
CA SER A 72 11.81 -14.63 -2.62
C SER A 72 11.11 -15.29 -1.43
N GLY A 73 10.64 -14.50 -0.47
CA GLY A 73 9.87 -14.91 0.71
C GLY A 73 8.36 -14.94 0.50
N LEU A 74 7.87 -14.61 -0.71
CA LEU A 74 6.44 -14.59 -1.06
C LEU A 74 5.60 -13.63 -0.20
N HIS A 75 6.17 -12.49 0.20
CA HIS A 75 5.51 -11.46 1.02
C HIS A 75 4.68 -10.49 0.17
N PHE A 76 3.87 -11.04 -0.74
CA PHE A 76 3.01 -10.28 -1.63
C PHE A 76 1.68 -11.01 -1.87
N VAL A 77 0.67 -10.25 -2.28
CA VAL A 77 -0.57 -10.79 -2.83
C VAL A 77 -0.52 -10.61 -4.34
N GLU A 78 -0.64 -11.70 -5.08
CA GLU A 78 -0.73 -11.66 -6.54
C GLU A 78 -2.20 -11.53 -6.94
N LEU A 79 -2.50 -10.56 -7.81
CA LEU A 79 -3.78 -10.41 -8.48
C LEU A 79 -3.58 -10.88 -9.91
N ASP A 80 -4.13 -12.04 -10.26
CA ASP A 80 -3.70 -12.82 -11.43
C ASP A 80 -4.60 -12.66 -12.67
N SER A 81 -5.77 -12.05 -12.50
CA SER A 81 -6.72 -11.82 -13.59
C SER A 81 -7.18 -10.37 -13.68
N ASP A 82 -7.81 -10.06 -14.82
CA ASP A 82 -8.52 -8.80 -14.99
C ASP A 82 -9.65 -8.68 -13.96
N GLU A 83 -9.84 -7.46 -13.44
CA GLU A 83 -10.77 -7.11 -12.36
C GLU A 83 -10.56 -7.87 -11.04
N ASP A 84 -9.46 -8.61 -10.87
CA ASP A 84 -9.13 -9.21 -9.58
C ASP A 84 -8.78 -8.12 -8.57
N SER A 85 -9.24 -8.29 -7.33
CA SER A 85 -9.12 -7.26 -6.32
C SER A 85 -8.96 -7.83 -4.93
N ILE A 86 -8.18 -7.11 -4.13
CA ILE A 86 -7.98 -7.40 -2.72
C ILE A 86 -8.25 -6.16 -1.89
N MET A 87 -9.03 -6.32 -0.84
CA MET A 87 -9.23 -5.30 0.19
C MET A 87 -8.51 -5.72 1.46
N MET A 88 -7.60 -4.87 1.92
CA MET A 88 -6.77 -5.10 3.10
C MET A 88 -7.08 -4.04 4.16
N SER A 89 -7.62 -4.47 5.30
CA SER A 89 -7.83 -3.60 6.46
C SER A 89 -6.56 -3.50 7.31
N VAL A 90 -5.60 -2.70 6.83
CA VAL A 90 -4.28 -2.55 7.44
C VAL A 90 -3.92 -1.09 7.64
N LYS A 91 -3.01 -0.85 8.59
CA LYS A 91 -2.42 0.48 8.84
C LYS A 91 -1.16 0.61 8.00
N CYS A 92 -1.19 1.44 6.97
CA CYS A 92 -0.03 1.67 6.10
C CYS A 92 0.04 3.14 5.69
N LYS A 93 1.26 3.65 5.48
CA LYS A 93 1.51 4.98 4.89
C LYS A 93 1.86 4.91 3.40
N GLU A 94 2.25 3.73 2.94
CA GLU A 94 2.67 3.46 1.58
C GLU A 94 2.36 2.01 1.23
N ILE A 95 2.19 1.74 -0.05
CA ILE A 95 2.13 0.40 -0.64
C ILE A 95 2.98 0.41 -1.91
N TYR A 96 3.37 -0.78 -2.34
CA TYR A 96 4.13 -0.98 -3.55
C TYR A 96 3.40 -1.98 -4.44
N ILE A 97 3.39 -1.70 -5.74
CA ILE A 97 2.79 -2.55 -6.75
C ILE A 97 3.86 -2.86 -7.77
N SER A 98 4.20 -4.14 -7.93
CA SER A 98 5.19 -4.59 -8.91
C SER A 98 4.58 -5.46 -9.99
N ALA A 99 5.15 -5.35 -11.18
CA ALA A 99 4.87 -6.23 -12.30
C ALA A 99 5.91 -7.35 -12.34
N PRO A 100 5.50 -8.63 -12.28
CA PRO A 100 6.39 -9.76 -12.55
C PRO A 100 7.07 -9.65 -13.92
N ALA A 101 8.18 -10.37 -14.11
CA ALA A 101 8.86 -10.40 -15.39
C ALA A 101 7.96 -10.98 -16.51
N GLY A 102 8.03 -10.37 -17.69
CA GLY A 102 7.20 -10.73 -18.85
C GLY A 102 5.84 -10.03 -18.89
N GLY A 103 5.09 -10.23 -19.97
CA GLY A 103 3.76 -9.63 -20.17
C GLY A 103 3.78 -8.22 -20.77
N SER A 104 2.58 -7.64 -20.88
CA SER A 104 2.33 -6.29 -21.38
C SER A 104 2.44 -5.25 -20.26
N VAL A 105 2.24 -3.98 -20.62
CA VAL A 105 2.04 -2.91 -19.64
C VAL A 105 0.76 -3.22 -18.84
N ARG A 106 0.84 -3.10 -17.52
CA ARG A 106 -0.29 -3.37 -16.61
C ARG A 106 -0.99 -2.09 -16.20
N GLU A 107 -2.28 -2.24 -15.94
CA GLU A 107 -3.14 -1.18 -15.43
C GLU A 107 -3.70 -1.59 -14.08
N TYR A 108 -3.74 -0.66 -13.13
CA TYR A 108 -4.26 -0.93 -11.80
C TYR A 108 -4.93 0.31 -11.20
N ARG A 109 -5.81 0.07 -10.21
CA ARG A 109 -6.37 1.13 -9.37
C ARG A 109 -6.18 0.81 -7.90
N VAL A 110 -6.00 1.86 -7.12
CA VAL A 110 -5.85 1.81 -5.67
C VAL A 110 -6.84 2.77 -5.05
N ILE A 111 -7.63 2.25 -4.12
CA ILE A 111 -8.56 3.00 -3.29
C ILE A 111 -8.05 2.88 -1.86
N ALA A 112 -7.84 4.00 -1.19
CA ALA A 112 -7.45 4.02 0.21
C ALA A 112 -8.45 4.84 1.03
N GLU A 113 -8.71 4.37 2.24
CA GLU A 113 -9.46 5.10 3.24
C GLU A 113 -8.49 5.72 4.24
N LEU A 114 -8.27 7.02 4.09
CA LEU A 114 -7.27 7.74 4.88
C LEU A 114 -7.82 8.16 6.25
N THR A 115 -6.97 8.07 7.27
CA THR A 115 -7.27 8.58 8.61
C THR A 115 -6.73 10.01 8.78
N GLN A 116 -6.99 10.64 9.93
CA GLN A 116 -6.37 11.92 10.30
C GLN A 116 -4.98 11.75 10.95
N ILE A 117 -4.47 10.52 11.04
CA ILE A 117 -3.15 10.25 11.65
C ILE A 117 -2.07 10.59 10.62
N GLY A 118 -1.17 11.50 10.98
CA GLY A 118 -0.06 11.90 10.11
C GLY A 118 0.92 10.75 9.86
N VAL A 119 1.54 10.73 8.68
CA VAL A 119 2.50 9.69 8.25
C VAL A 119 3.69 9.52 9.20
N GLY A 120 4.10 10.57 9.91
CA GLY A 120 5.18 10.52 10.90
C GLY A 120 4.86 9.69 12.15
N SER A 121 3.59 9.29 12.35
CA SER A 121 3.20 8.36 13.42
C SER A 121 3.39 6.89 13.05
N MET A 122 3.72 6.59 11.80
CA MET A 122 3.98 5.23 11.32
C MET A 122 5.46 4.87 11.46
N TYR A 123 5.70 3.67 12.00
CA TYR A 123 7.01 3.04 11.98
C TYR A 123 7.36 2.56 10.57
N VAL A 124 8.64 2.25 10.36
CA VAL A 124 9.11 1.60 9.13
C VAL A 124 8.62 0.15 9.15
N LEU A 125 7.94 -0.27 8.08
CA LEU A 125 7.51 -1.65 7.90
C LEU A 125 8.73 -2.50 7.57
N THR A 126 9.13 -3.41 8.47
CA THR A 126 10.29 -4.32 8.30
C THR A 126 10.13 -5.51 9.23
N GLY A 127 10.82 -6.61 8.92
CA GLY A 127 10.87 -7.84 9.73
C GLY A 127 10.33 -9.07 8.99
N SER A 128 10.17 -10.17 9.73
CA SER A 128 9.62 -11.43 9.21
C SER A 128 8.18 -11.25 8.70
N GLY A 129 7.90 -11.77 7.50
CA GLY A 129 6.62 -11.58 6.81
C GLY A 129 6.51 -10.30 5.99
N LEU A 130 7.57 -9.48 5.96
CA LEU A 130 7.64 -8.23 5.19
C LEU A 130 8.94 -8.16 4.39
N THR A 131 10.09 -8.13 5.07
CA THR A 131 11.42 -7.98 4.45
C THR A 131 12.36 -9.16 4.71
N ASP A 132 12.15 -9.90 5.78
CA ASP A 132 13.01 -11.04 6.13
C ASP A 132 12.42 -12.36 5.64
N ALA A 133 13.27 -13.34 5.35
CA ALA A 133 12.81 -14.70 5.07
C ALA A 133 12.09 -15.27 6.30
N ALA A 134 10.95 -15.92 6.07
CA ALA A 134 10.18 -16.61 7.11
C ALA A 134 10.91 -17.87 7.61
#